data_AF-A0A3M0G520-F1
#
_entry.id   AF-A0A3M0G520-F1
#
_cell.length_a   1.000
_cell.length_b   1.000
_cell.length_c   1.000
_cell.angle_alpha   90.00
_cell.angle_beta   90.00
_cell.angle_gamma   90.00
#
_symmetry.space_group_name_H-M   'P 1'
#
loop_
_entity.id
_entity.type
_entity.pdbx_description
1 polymer ?
#
loop_
_entity_poly.entity_id
_entity_poly.type
_entity_poly.pdbx_seq_one_letter_code
_entity_poly.pdbx_strand_id
1 'polypeptide(L)'
;MKKLFLVIGFALLACISCQEKKSEKPTDKAETTNENLALKPDSWIKDRVSKAEKQLNSSEAGKIVWQAMEAHGGLDTWYKNGPLSFHFDYVPLDGSTRRNTYQTVDTWSNKARHQNVDDRSQEFGWTGEKAWKKVKDSTAFPFDMRFWALTPYYFLGQPFILDGEGVRLEKLADKTHKDVTYDAIKVTFAEGTGDAPDDYYVLYFGEENHKLAVIRYIVSYPQYFPDGGHLPEKLMELQGTTIVNGIELATGYHTHWLTEDEKAGEHITTIEVSDITFAPETKSAYFEMPDGAEVIEMKK
;
A
#
# COMPACT_ATOMS: atom_id res chain seq x y z
N MET A 1 -31.19 -86.92 17.31
CA MET A 1 -30.50 -87.99 18.07
C MET A 1 -29.01 -87.69 18.08
N LYS A 2 -28.39 -87.71 19.27
CA LYS A 2 -26.99 -88.13 19.60
C LYS A 2 -25.84 -87.67 18.67
N LYS A 3 -24.65 -87.31 19.11
CA LYS A 3 -23.97 -87.15 20.40
C LYS A 3 -22.57 -86.61 20.04
N LEU A 4 -22.08 -85.73 20.90
CA LEU A 4 -20.69 -85.52 21.32
C LEU A 4 -19.68 -86.67 21.07
N PHE A 5 -18.48 -86.37 20.57
CA PHE A 5 -17.13 -86.89 20.93
C PHE A 5 -16.08 -85.96 20.26
N LEU A 6 -15.20 -85.19 20.92
CA LEU A 6 -14.12 -85.42 21.91
C LEU A 6 -12.74 -85.73 21.25
N VAL A 7 -11.75 -84.94 21.70
CA VAL A 7 -10.29 -85.13 21.87
C VAL A 7 -9.26 -84.77 20.76
N ILE A 8 -8.17 -84.11 21.26
CA ILE A 8 -6.75 -84.02 20.84
C ILE A 8 -6.48 -83.01 19.71
N GLY A 9 -5.74 -81.89 19.85
CA GLY A 9 -4.69 -81.51 20.79
C GLY A 9 -3.32 -81.65 20.12
N PHE A 10 -2.79 -80.59 19.47
CA PHE A 10 -1.36 -80.26 19.49
C PHE A 10 -1.12 -78.87 18.88
N ALA A 11 -0.30 -78.09 19.57
CA ALA A 11 0.04 -76.71 19.26
C ALA A 11 0.99 -76.60 18.06
N LEU A 12 0.78 -75.57 17.22
CA LEU A 12 1.84 -74.99 16.41
C LEU A 12 1.69 -73.46 16.41
N LEU A 13 2.67 -72.78 17.00
CA LEU A 13 2.87 -71.34 16.89
C LEU A 13 3.23 -70.99 15.43
N ALA A 14 2.51 -70.03 14.85
CA ALA A 14 3.02 -69.23 13.75
C ALA A 14 2.55 -67.78 13.96
N CYS A 15 3.50 -66.89 14.25
CA CYS A 15 3.28 -65.47 14.45
C CYS A 15 2.83 -64.81 13.14
N ILE A 16 1.61 -64.28 13.11
CA ILE A 16 1.11 -63.42 12.03
C ILE A 16 1.34 -61.97 12.48
N SER A 17 2.23 -61.28 11.77
CA SER A 17 2.46 -59.84 11.87
C SER A 17 1.30 -59.10 11.19
N CYS A 18 0.53 -58.34 11.97
CA CYS A 18 -0.43 -57.36 11.47
C CYS A 18 0.31 -56.06 11.13
N GLN A 19 0.29 -55.63 9.86
CA GLN A 19 0.63 -54.26 9.48
C GLN A 19 -0.60 -53.36 9.68
N GLU A 20 -0.46 -52.38 10.58
CA GLU A 20 -1.40 -51.27 10.77
C GLU A 20 -1.39 -50.34 9.55
N LYS A 21 -2.59 -50.08 9.00
CA LYS A 21 -2.80 -49.03 7.99
C LYS A 21 -2.70 -47.66 8.65
N LYS A 22 -1.66 -46.90 8.29
CA LYS A 22 -1.58 -45.45 8.56
C LYS A 22 -2.55 -44.70 7.65
N SER A 23 -3.42 -43.92 8.28
CA SER A 23 -4.24 -42.87 7.67
C SER A 23 -3.34 -41.76 7.11
N GLU A 24 -3.45 -41.47 5.82
CA GLU A 24 -2.83 -40.30 5.18
C GLU A 24 -3.61 -39.03 5.56
N LYS A 25 -2.91 -38.09 6.20
CA LYS A 25 -3.35 -36.70 6.33
C LYS A 25 -3.26 -36.00 4.96
N PRO A 26 -4.15 -35.05 4.64
CA PRO A 26 -4.01 -34.22 3.45
C PRO A 26 -2.68 -33.47 3.50
N THR A 27 -1.88 -33.60 2.45
CA THR A 27 -0.62 -32.90 2.31
C THR A 27 -0.93 -31.47 1.90
N ASP A 28 -0.87 -30.52 2.85
CA ASP A 28 -0.71 -29.11 2.52
C ASP A 28 0.56 -28.99 1.67
N LYS A 29 0.40 -28.64 0.40
CA LYS A 29 1.52 -28.20 -0.42
C LYS A 29 2.04 -26.93 0.24
N ALA A 30 3.19 -27.03 0.91
CA ALA A 30 3.93 -25.86 1.35
C ALA A 30 4.24 -25.02 0.10
N GLU A 31 3.57 -23.88 -0.02
CA GLU A 31 3.90 -22.84 -0.99
C GLU A 31 5.35 -22.41 -0.74
N THR A 32 6.24 -22.83 -1.63
CA THR A 32 7.66 -22.45 -1.60
C THR A 32 7.79 -21.05 -2.19
N THR A 33 7.37 -20.06 -1.43
CA THR A 33 7.77 -18.66 -1.69
C THR A 33 9.27 -18.58 -1.47
N ASN A 34 10.01 -18.10 -2.46
CA ASN A 34 11.44 -17.87 -2.31
C ASN A 34 11.64 -16.81 -1.21
N GLU A 35 12.23 -17.19 -0.08
CA GLU A 35 12.41 -16.32 1.10
C GLU A 35 13.14 -15.00 0.78
N ASN A 36 13.79 -14.91 -0.38
CA ASN A 36 14.48 -13.71 -0.85
C ASN A 36 13.56 -12.70 -1.55
N LEU A 37 12.33 -13.06 -1.93
CA LEU A 37 11.38 -12.15 -2.58
C LEU A 37 10.72 -11.22 -1.57
N ALA A 38 10.32 -10.03 -2.03
CA ALA A 38 9.50 -9.11 -1.24
C ALA A 38 8.05 -9.61 -1.12
N LEU A 39 7.57 -10.32 -2.14
CA LEU A 39 6.25 -10.92 -2.19
C LEU A 39 6.04 -11.90 -1.02
N LYS A 40 4.84 -11.88 -0.44
CA LYS A 40 4.44 -12.74 0.67
C LYS A 40 3.71 -14.01 0.21
N PRO A 41 3.81 -15.13 0.97
CA PRO A 41 3.04 -16.34 0.68
C PRO A 41 1.53 -16.08 0.69
N ASP A 42 0.75 -16.83 -0.09
CA ASP A 42 -0.72 -16.64 -0.17
C ASP A 42 -1.39 -16.83 1.20
N SER A 43 -0.89 -17.76 2.01
CA SER A 43 -1.39 -17.95 3.38
C SER A 43 -1.26 -16.71 4.26
N TRP A 44 -0.15 -15.98 4.14
CA TRP A 44 0.05 -14.71 4.85
C TRP A 44 -0.87 -13.62 4.30
N ILE A 45 -1.01 -13.55 2.96
CA ILE A 45 -1.88 -12.56 2.30
C ILE A 45 -3.32 -12.76 2.75
N LYS A 46 -3.83 -13.99 2.73
CA LYS A 46 -5.20 -14.31 3.16
C LYS A 46 -5.45 -13.91 4.62
N ASP A 47 -4.51 -14.17 5.52
CA ASP A 47 -4.62 -13.76 6.92
C ASP A 47 -4.62 -12.23 7.07
N ARG A 48 -3.72 -11.53 6.36
CA ARG A 48 -3.66 -10.05 6.36
C ARG A 48 -4.95 -9.43 5.84
N VAL A 49 -5.47 -9.92 4.72
CA VAL A 49 -6.70 -9.44 4.09
C VAL A 49 -7.90 -9.71 5.01
N SER A 50 -8.01 -10.90 5.59
CA SER A 50 -9.09 -11.22 6.54
C SER A 50 -9.10 -10.31 7.77
N LYS A 51 -7.92 -9.97 8.30
CA LYS A 51 -7.79 -9.01 9.41
C LYS A 51 -8.20 -7.60 9.00
N ALA A 52 -7.74 -7.13 7.83
CA ALA A 52 -8.09 -5.82 7.29
C ALA A 52 -9.60 -5.70 7.06
N GLU A 53 -10.22 -6.70 6.42
CA GLU A 53 -11.66 -6.77 6.20
C GLU A 53 -12.43 -6.66 7.51
N LYS A 54 -12.06 -7.48 8.51
CA LYS A 54 -12.72 -7.47 9.82
C LYS A 54 -12.58 -6.13 10.53
N GLN A 55 -11.40 -5.52 10.48
CA GLN A 55 -11.13 -4.23 11.11
C GLN A 55 -11.94 -3.11 10.43
N LEU A 56 -11.86 -3.00 9.10
CA LEU A 56 -12.52 -1.95 8.34
C LEU A 56 -14.05 -2.07 8.44
N ASN A 57 -14.60 -3.28 8.40
CA ASN A 57 -16.04 -3.49 8.54
C ASN A 57 -16.61 -3.21 9.94
N SER A 58 -15.78 -2.84 10.92
CA SER A 58 -16.22 -2.48 12.28
C SER A 58 -16.82 -1.07 12.42
N SER A 59 -16.67 -0.21 11.40
CA SER A 59 -17.19 1.16 11.38
C SER A 59 -17.83 1.49 10.03
N GLU A 60 -18.66 2.53 9.98
CA GLU A 60 -19.24 3.01 8.72
C GLU A 60 -18.17 3.52 7.74
N ALA A 61 -17.24 4.35 8.23
CA ALA A 61 -16.14 4.87 7.43
C ALA A 61 -15.26 3.75 6.86
N GLY A 62 -14.93 2.75 7.68
CA GLY A 62 -14.13 1.61 7.24
C GLY A 62 -14.86 0.72 6.23
N LYS A 63 -16.19 0.55 6.32
CA LYS A 63 -16.97 -0.17 5.30
C LYS A 63 -16.87 0.49 3.93
N ILE A 64 -16.94 1.82 3.87
CA ILE A 64 -16.80 2.56 2.61
C ILE A 64 -15.38 2.40 2.04
N VAL A 65 -14.35 2.49 2.89
CA VAL A 65 -12.96 2.22 2.46
C VAL A 65 -12.78 0.79 1.95
N TRP A 66 -13.37 -0.21 2.62
CA TRP A 66 -13.34 -1.60 2.16
C TRP A 66 -14.04 -1.78 0.80
N GLN A 67 -15.23 -1.20 0.63
CA GLN A 67 -15.94 -1.19 -0.65
C GLN A 67 -15.11 -0.51 -1.75
N ALA A 68 -14.41 0.56 -1.42
CA ALA A 68 -13.49 1.20 -2.35
C ALA A 68 -12.32 0.27 -2.72
N MET A 69 -11.67 -0.40 -1.76
CA MET A 69 -10.61 -1.39 -2.07
C MET A 69 -11.12 -2.48 -3.02
N GLU A 70 -12.30 -3.03 -2.74
CA GLU A 70 -12.93 -4.05 -3.59
C GLU A 70 -13.24 -3.52 -4.99
N ALA A 71 -13.79 -2.31 -5.09
CA ALA A 71 -14.07 -1.67 -6.36
C ALA A 71 -12.79 -1.51 -7.19
N HIS A 72 -11.65 -1.16 -6.58
CA HIS A 72 -10.35 -0.97 -7.27
C HIS A 72 -9.59 -2.27 -7.56
N GLY A 73 -10.17 -3.45 -7.31
CA GLY A 73 -9.59 -4.75 -7.67
C GLY A 73 -9.27 -5.67 -6.49
N GLY A 74 -9.52 -5.19 -5.27
CA GLY A 74 -9.44 -5.99 -4.04
C GLY A 74 -8.03 -6.07 -3.45
N LEU A 75 -7.98 -6.10 -2.11
CA LEU A 75 -6.73 -6.06 -1.35
C LEU A 75 -5.90 -7.36 -1.50
N ASP A 76 -6.56 -8.50 -1.74
CA ASP A 76 -5.88 -9.78 -2.03
C ASP A 76 -5.08 -9.71 -3.34
N THR A 77 -5.69 -9.20 -4.42
CA THR A 77 -5.02 -8.98 -5.72
C THR A 77 -3.85 -8.01 -5.56
N TRP A 78 -4.04 -6.92 -4.80
CA TRP A 78 -3.03 -5.90 -4.54
C TRP A 78 -1.76 -6.50 -3.93
N TYR A 79 -1.90 -7.30 -2.86
CA TYR A 79 -0.76 -7.94 -2.22
C TYR A 79 -0.15 -9.07 -3.06
N LYS A 80 -0.96 -9.84 -3.81
CA LYS A 80 -0.46 -10.92 -4.68
C LYS A 80 0.35 -10.43 -5.87
N ASN A 81 0.05 -9.23 -6.36
CA ASN A 81 0.83 -8.63 -7.44
C ASN A 81 2.24 -8.20 -6.97
N GLY A 82 2.45 -8.03 -5.67
CA GLY A 82 3.76 -7.70 -5.08
C GLY A 82 4.13 -6.22 -5.22
N PRO A 83 5.43 -5.88 -5.23
CA PRO A 83 5.88 -4.50 -5.34
C PRO A 83 5.35 -3.76 -6.57
N LEU A 84 4.99 -2.50 -6.39
CA LEU A 84 4.49 -1.62 -7.43
C LEU A 84 5.61 -0.69 -7.91
N SER A 85 5.82 -0.60 -9.21
CA SER A 85 6.77 0.32 -9.86
C SER A 85 6.01 1.28 -10.78
N PHE A 86 6.41 2.54 -10.78
CA PHE A 86 5.78 3.59 -11.60
C PHE A 86 6.69 4.80 -11.75
N HIS A 87 6.46 5.56 -12.81
CA HIS A 87 6.99 6.91 -13.01
C HIS A 87 5.99 7.93 -12.46
N PHE A 88 6.46 8.87 -11.66
CA PHE A 88 5.63 9.91 -11.06
C PHE A 88 6.24 11.29 -11.32
N ASP A 89 5.49 12.10 -12.06
CA ASP A 89 5.93 13.41 -12.50
C ASP A 89 5.04 14.50 -11.92
N TYR A 90 5.53 15.18 -10.88
CA TYR A 90 4.85 16.27 -10.19
C TYR A 90 5.33 17.61 -10.74
N VAL A 91 4.44 18.34 -11.42
CA VAL A 91 4.74 19.60 -12.12
C VAL A 91 3.94 20.75 -11.49
N PRO A 92 4.56 21.56 -10.61
CA PRO A 92 3.99 22.83 -10.18
C PRO A 92 3.83 23.79 -11.38
N LEU A 93 2.74 24.55 -11.41
CA LEU A 93 2.45 25.49 -12.48
C LEU A 93 2.99 26.91 -12.22
N ASP A 94 3.46 27.18 -11.00
CA ASP A 94 4.10 28.43 -10.60
C ASP A 94 5.61 28.50 -10.93
N GLY A 95 6.15 27.44 -11.55
CA GLY A 95 7.58 27.33 -11.86
C GLY A 95 8.44 26.89 -10.67
N SER A 96 7.84 26.53 -9.53
CA SER A 96 8.58 25.89 -8.44
C SER A 96 9.08 24.49 -8.81
N THR A 97 9.87 23.87 -7.94
CA THR A 97 10.60 22.64 -8.24
C THR A 97 9.69 21.49 -8.69
N ARG A 98 9.83 21.09 -9.96
CA ARG A 98 9.31 19.83 -10.50
C ARG A 98 9.96 18.65 -9.77
N ARG A 99 9.16 17.66 -9.39
CA ARG A 99 9.66 16.42 -8.76
C ARG A 99 9.32 15.28 -9.68
N ASN A 100 10.35 14.66 -10.24
CA ASN A 100 10.18 13.61 -11.22
C ASN A 100 11.08 12.42 -10.88
N THR A 101 10.48 11.28 -10.57
CA THR A 101 11.19 10.07 -10.17
C THR A 101 10.46 8.83 -10.65
N TYR A 102 11.20 7.76 -10.86
CA TYR A 102 10.59 6.42 -10.87
C TYR A 102 10.65 5.89 -9.45
N GLN A 103 9.52 5.43 -8.93
CA GLN A 103 9.40 4.83 -7.62
C GLN A 103 9.10 3.35 -7.77
N THR A 104 9.73 2.52 -6.93
CA THR A 104 9.27 1.16 -6.66
C THR A 104 9.03 1.03 -5.17
N VAL A 105 7.89 0.47 -4.79
CA VAL A 105 7.42 0.38 -3.42
C VAL A 105 6.92 -1.02 -3.10
N ASP A 106 7.29 -1.53 -1.93
CA ASP A 106 6.74 -2.77 -1.39
C ASP A 106 5.35 -2.51 -0.81
N THR A 107 4.34 -3.16 -1.38
CA THR A 107 2.92 -2.84 -1.17
C THR A 107 2.39 -3.20 0.22
N TRP A 108 3.10 -4.05 0.98
CA TRP A 108 2.71 -4.42 2.35
C TRP A 108 3.56 -3.75 3.44
N SER A 109 4.82 -3.40 3.15
CA SER A 109 5.76 -2.84 4.14
C SER A 109 6.04 -1.36 3.95
N ASN A 110 5.54 -0.76 2.87
CA ASN A 110 5.76 0.62 2.46
C ASN A 110 7.26 0.97 2.33
N LYS A 111 8.16 -0.01 2.16
CA LYS A 111 9.54 0.28 1.81
C LYS A 111 9.61 0.81 0.38
N ALA A 112 10.40 1.84 0.14
CA ALA A 112 10.41 2.53 -1.14
C ALA A 112 11.83 2.79 -1.64
N ARG A 113 11.99 2.80 -2.95
CA ARG A 113 13.21 3.20 -3.65
C ARG A 113 12.85 4.05 -4.84
N HIS A 114 13.53 5.17 -4.99
CA HIS A 114 13.38 6.12 -6.07
C HIS A 114 14.65 6.19 -6.89
N GLN A 115 14.50 6.34 -8.19
CA GLN A 115 15.58 6.58 -9.13
C GLN A 115 15.31 7.87 -9.90
N ASN A 116 16.37 8.65 -10.14
CA ASN A 116 16.30 9.82 -11.00
C ASN A 116 15.94 9.38 -12.43
N VAL A 117 15.20 10.22 -13.16
CA VAL A 117 14.70 9.91 -14.50
C VAL A 117 15.80 9.91 -15.57
N ASP A 118 16.83 10.73 -15.40
CA ASP A 118 17.94 10.90 -16.35
C ASP A 118 19.13 9.99 -16.00
N ASP A 119 19.44 9.84 -14.70
CA ASP A 119 20.55 9.02 -14.20
C ASP A 119 20.11 8.06 -13.08
N ARG A 120 19.80 6.81 -13.46
CA ARG A 120 19.34 5.76 -12.54
C ARG A 120 20.31 5.38 -11.43
N SER A 121 21.58 5.79 -11.53
CA SER A 121 22.55 5.57 -10.46
C SER A 121 22.36 6.53 -9.28
N GLN A 122 21.63 7.63 -9.49
CA GLN A 122 21.20 8.55 -8.44
C GLN A 122 19.88 8.05 -7.85
N GLU A 123 19.88 7.75 -6.56
CA GLU A 123 18.75 7.12 -5.92
C GLU A 123 18.62 7.50 -4.44
N PHE A 124 17.42 7.35 -3.92
CA PHE A 124 17.11 7.49 -2.50
C PHE A 124 15.97 6.55 -2.15
N GLY A 125 15.70 6.36 -0.87
CA GLY A 125 14.62 5.47 -0.47
C GLY A 125 14.32 5.50 1.01
N TRP A 126 13.39 4.62 1.39
CA TRP A 126 12.89 4.41 2.73
C TRP A 126 12.94 2.91 3.05
N THR A 127 13.69 2.53 4.08
CA THR A 127 13.84 1.12 4.47
C THR A 127 12.70 0.60 5.35
N GLY A 128 11.68 1.41 5.64
CA GLY A 128 10.71 1.15 6.71
C GLY A 128 11.08 1.83 8.04
N GLU A 129 12.35 2.23 8.19
CA GLU A 129 12.88 2.87 9.40
C GLU A 129 13.73 4.11 9.08
N LYS A 130 14.53 4.04 8.01
CA LYS A 130 15.52 5.06 7.66
C LYS A 130 15.32 5.54 6.24
N ALA A 131 15.34 6.86 6.07
CA ALA A 131 15.53 7.47 4.77
C ALA A 131 17.02 7.44 4.41
N TRP A 132 17.34 7.18 3.14
CA TRP A 132 18.72 7.10 2.66
C TRP A 132 18.84 7.73 1.27
N LYS A 133 20.04 8.18 0.91
CA LYS A 133 20.37 8.70 -0.43
C LYS A 133 21.71 8.14 -0.90
N LYS A 134 21.83 7.96 -2.21
CA LYS A 134 23.08 7.73 -2.92
C LYS A 134 23.07 8.66 -4.12
N VAL A 135 23.62 9.85 -3.90
CA VAL A 135 23.60 10.94 -4.87
C VAL A 135 24.97 11.58 -5.00
N LYS A 136 25.30 12.05 -6.20
CA LYS A 136 26.55 12.77 -6.47
C LYS A 136 26.58 14.12 -5.75
N ASP A 137 25.47 14.85 -5.80
CA ASP A 137 25.26 16.10 -5.08
C ASP A 137 23.76 16.39 -4.93
N SER A 138 23.42 17.48 -4.25
CA SER A 138 22.02 17.86 -3.96
C SER A 138 21.20 18.26 -5.19
N THR A 139 21.82 18.48 -6.35
CA THR A 139 21.10 18.85 -7.58
C THR A 139 20.42 17.65 -8.24
N ALA A 140 20.82 16.42 -7.90
CA ALA A 140 20.19 15.20 -8.41
C ALA A 140 18.70 15.10 -8.03
N PHE A 141 18.36 15.56 -6.82
CA PHE A 141 16.98 15.69 -6.35
C PHE A 141 16.85 17.01 -5.59
N PRO A 142 16.42 18.11 -6.26
CA PRO A 142 16.37 19.45 -5.68
C PRO A 142 15.17 19.65 -4.73
N PHE A 143 14.83 18.63 -3.95
CA PHE A 143 13.71 18.59 -3.01
C PHE A 143 14.04 17.66 -1.85
N ASP A 144 13.25 17.72 -0.78
CA ASP A 144 13.43 16.87 0.39
C ASP A 144 13.12 15.40 0.07
N MET A 145 14.17 14.60 -0.07
CA MET A 145 14.08 13.17 -0.38
C MET A 145 13.43 12.35 0.74
N ARG A 146 13.56 12.75 2.01
CA ARG A 146 12.93 12.05 3.14
C ARG A 146 11.43 12.26 3.12
N PHE A 147 11.00 13.51 2.99
CA PHE A 147 9.59 13.86 2.80
C PHE A 147 9.00 13.13 1.58
N TRP A 148 9.70 13.16 0.45
CA TRP A 148 9.19 12.62 -0.81
C TRP A 148 9.19 11.09 -0.89
N ALA A 149 9.89 10.37 -0.02
CA ALA A 149 10.11 8.93 -0.15
C ALA A 149 8.81 8.10 -0.19
N LEU A 150 7.72 8.59 0.40
CA LEU A 150 6.41 7.93 0.36
C LEU A 150 5.30 8.80 -0.24
N THR A 151 5.53 10.10 -0.47
CA THR A 151 4.48 11.00 -0.99
C THR A 151 3.81 10.48 -2.27
N PRO A 152 4.54 10.06 -3.33
CA PRO A 152 3.87 9.61 -4.55
C PRO A 152 3.05 8.33 -4.33
N TYR A 153 3.56 7.40 -3.53
CA TYR A 153 2.82 6.20 -3.16
C TYR A 153 1.56 6.50 -2.34
N TYR A 154 1.59 7.49 -1.46
CA TYR A 154 0.41 7.87 -0.66
C TYR A 154 -0.73 8.47 -1.50
N PHE A 155 -0.43 8.99 -2.69
CA PHE A 155 -1.45 9.37 -3.67
C PHE A 155 -1.89 8.18 -4.53
N LEU A 156 -0.93 7.44 -5.10
CA LEU A 156 -1.23 6.37 -6.06
C LEU A 156 -1.83 5.12 -5.41
N GLY A 157 -1.38 4.77 -4.21
CA GLY A 157 -1.78 3.56 -3.49
C GLY A 157 -3.16 3.63 -2.84
N GLN A 158 -3.88 4.75 -2.95
CA GLN A 158 -5.25 4.87 -2.43
C GLN A 158 -6.21 3.95 -3.21
N PRO A 159 -7.16 3.25 -2.55
CA PRO A 159 -7.42 3.23 -1.11
C PRO A 159 -6.66 2.14 -0.34
N PHE A 160 -5.79 1.35 -0.99
CA PHE A 160 -5.16 0.15 -0.42
C PHE A 160 -4.24 0.42 0.78
N ILE A 161 -3.81 1.66 1.00
CA ILE A 161 -2.92 2.06 2.11
C ILE A 161 -3.66 2.43 3.42
N LEU A 162 -4.98 2.26 3.47
CA LEU A 162 -5.83 2.73 4.57
C LEU A 162 -6.14 1.66 5.63
N ASP A 163 -5.49 0.49 5.58
CA ASP A 163 -5.66 -0.62 6.52
C ASP A 163 -4.55 -0.72 7.59
N GLY A 164 -3.76 0.36 7.75
CA GLY A 164 -2.65 0.45 8.69
C GLY A 164 -3.08 0.68 10.14
N GLU A 165 -2.29 0.19 11.10
CA GLU A 165 -2.58 0.29 12.54
C GLU A 165 -2.72 1.74 13.04
N GLY A 166 -1.91 2.67 12.49
CA GLY A 166 -1.94 4.09 12.83
C GLY A 166 -3.05 4.89 12.14
N VAL A 167 -3.82 4.28 11.23
CA VAL A 167 -4.84 4.98 10.42
C VAL A 167 -6.15 5.10 11.20
N ARG A 168 -6.72 6.30 11.19
CA ARG A 168 -8.03 6.60 11.80
C ARG A 168 -8.97 7.14 10.74
N LEU A 169 -10.15 6.54 10.65
CA LEU A 169 -11.17 6.84 9.65
C LEU A 169 -12.41 7.46 10.30
N GLU A 170 -12.88 8.56 9.75
CA GLU A 170 -14.11 9.25 10.17
C GLU A 170 -14.99 9.51 8.94
N LYS A 171 -16.28 9.12 9.02
CA LYS A 171 -17.26 9.47 7.99
C LYS A 171 -17.70 10.91 8.23
N LEU A 172 -17.50 11.76 7.23
CA LEU A 172 -18.02 13.12 7.25
C LEU A 172 -19.39 13.18 6.56
N ALA A 173 -20.04 14.34 6.64
CA ALA A 173 -21.16 14.65 5.75
C ALA A 173 -20.72 14.53 4.29
N ASP A 174 -21.62 14.02 3.45
CA ASP A 174 -21.39 13.82 2.02
C ASP A 174 -20.96 15.12 1.35
N LYS A 175 -20.14 15.00 0.32
CA LYS A 175 -19.59 16.14 -0.40
C LYS A 175 -20.06 16.11 -1.83
N THR A 176 -20.50 17.26 -2.32
CA THR A 176 -20.82 17.44 -3.74
C THR A 176 -19.62 18.01 -4.46
N HIS A 177 -19.23 17.37 -5.55
CA HIS A 177 -18.17 17.85 -6.44
C HIS A 177 -18.63 17.68 -7.89
N LYS A 178 -18.60 18.75 -8.68
CA LYS A 178 -19.08 18.76 -10.09
C LYS A 178 -20.47 18.10 -10.26
N ASP A 179 -21.42 18.51 -9.41
CA ASP A 179 -22.82 18.05 -9.39
C ASP A 179 -23.03 16.55 -9.07
N VAL A 180 -22.00 15.86 -8.58
CA VAL A 180 -22.06 14.47 -8.11
C VAL A 180 -21.83 14.46 -6.59
N THR A 181 -22.61 13.66 -5.88
CA THR A 181 -22.47 13.46 -4.42
C THR A 181 -21.57 12.25 -4.14
N TYR A 182 -20.74 12.40 -3.11
CA TYR A 182 -19.72 11.42 -2.72
C TYR A 182 -19.75 11.17 -1.21
N ASP A 183 -19.49 9.91 -0.85
CA ASP A 183 -19.09 9.55 0.50
C ASP A 183 -17.74 10.19 0.82
N ALA A 184 -17.72 11.05 1.84
CA ALA A 184 -16.49 11.71 2.28
C ALA A 184 -15.90 11.05 3.54
N ILE A 185 -14.69 10.52 3.41
CA ILE A 185 -13.95 9.89 4.51
C ILE A 185 -12.75 10.73 4.88
N LYS A 186 -12.70 11.20 6.13
CA LYS A 186 -11.49 11.82 6.70
C LYS A 186 -10.55 10.73 7.20
N VAL A 187 -9.29 10.85 6.79
CA VAL A 187 -8.18 9.99 7.20
C VAL A 187 -7.23 10.83 8.03
N THR A 188 -6.95 10.39 9.26
CA THR A 188 -5.95 10.98 10.16
C THR A 188 -5.02 9.90 10.67
N PHE A 189 -3.91 10.30 11.28
CA PHE A 189 -2.90 9.37 11.77
C PHE A 189 -2.70 9.50 13.28
N ALA A 190 -2.44 8.38 13.94
CA ALA A 190 -2.07 8.37 15.35
C ALA A 190 -0.67 8.96 15.54
N GLU A 191 -0.41 9.56 16.70
CA GLU A 191 0.92 10.04 17.06
C GLU A 191 1.99 8.95 16.85
N GLY A 192 3.12 9.31 16.26
CA GLY A 192 4.19 8.38 15.89
C GLY A 192 3.97 7.61 14.57
N THR A 193 2.86 7.86 13.87
CA THR A 193 2.63 7.28 12.54
C THR A 193 3.29 8.14 11.46
N GLY A 194 4.42 7.66 10.95
CA GLY A 194 5.19 8.36 9.94
C GLY A 194 5.83 9.66 10.44
N ASP A 195 6.40 10.42 9.51
CA ASP A 195 7.13 11.65 9.83
C ASP A 195 6.23 12.90 9.98
N ALA A 196 4.97 12.81 9.58
CA ALA A 196 3.99 13.91 9.61
C ALA A 196 2.61 13.39 10.09
N PRO A 197 2.48 12.95 11.35
CA PRO A 197 1.24 12.38 11.87
C PRO A 197 0.07 13.38 11.90
N ASP A 198 0.36 14.68 11.82
CA ASP A 198 -0.65 15.76 11.76
C ASP A 198 -1.20 15.99 10.34
N ASP A 199 -0.68 15.29 9.32
CA ASP A 199 -1.28 15.28 7.99
C ASP A 199 -2.69 14.66 8.06
N TYR A 200 -3.57 15.09 7.17
CA TYR A 200 -4.84 14.41 6.95
C TYR A 200 -5.22 14.41 5.48
N TYR A 201 -6.12 13.49 5.14
CA TYR A 201 -6.80 13.43 3.87
C TYR A 201 -8.32 13.50 4.07
N VAL A 202 -9.05 14.05 3.09
CA VAL A 202 -10.49 13.80 2.94
C VAL A 202 -10.70 13.21 1.56
N LEU A 203 -11.16 11.96 1.52
CA LEU A 203 -11.30 11.15 0.31
C LEU A 203 -12.76 11.10 -0.11
N TYR A 204 -13.04 11.38 -1.38
CA TYR A 204 -14.40 11.36 -1.93
C TYR A 204 -14.59 10.09 -2.76
N PHE A 205 -15.41 9.17 -2.27
CA PHE A 205 -15.75 7.92 -2.95
C PHE A 205 -17.15 8.01 -3.56
N GLY A 206 -17.32 7.55 -4.81
CA GLY A 206 -18.63 7.56 -5.45
C GLY A 206 -19.60 6.63 -4.74
N GLU A 207 -20.84 7.06 -4.51
CA GLU A 207 -21.83 6.25 -3.77
C GLU A 207 -22.20 4.95 -4.50
N GLU A 208 -22.23 4.98 -5.84
CA GLU A 208 -22.61 3.81 -6.66
C GLU A 208 -21.43 2.92 -7.05
N ASN A 209 -20.29 3.51 -7.41
CA ASN A 209 -19.15 2.78 -7.95
C ASN A 209 -18.01 2.58 -6.93
N HIS A 210 -18.10 3.25 -5.77
CA HIS A 210 -17.09 3.27 -4.70
C HIS A 210 -15.69 3.69 -5.16
N LYS A 211 -15.60 4.37 -6.31
CA LYS A 211 -14.32 4.84 -6.88
C LYS A 211 -13.90 6.15 -6.25
N LEU A 212 -12.60 6.28 -6.00
CA LEU A 212 -12.03 7.53 -5.52
C LEU A 212 -12.08 8.57 -6.65
N ALA A 213 -12.53 9.78 -6.34
CA ALA A 213 -12.61 10.86 -7.32
C ALA A 213 -11.78 12.10 -6.91
N VAL A 214 -11.76 12.39 -5.61
CA VAL A 214 -11.09 13.57 -5.04
C VAL A 214 -10.33 13.20 -3.79
N ILE A 215 -9.15 13.80 -3.63
CA ILE A 215 -8.33 13.76 -2.43
C ILE A 215 -8.14 15.20 -1.98
N ARG A 216 -8.73 15.59 -0.85
CA ARG A 216 -8.29 16.80 -0.15
C ARG A 216 -7.19 16.46 0.82
N TYR A 217 -6.21 17.35 0.99
CA TYR A 217 -5.08 17.08 1.87
C TYR A 217 -4.40 18.37 2.35
N ILE A 218 -3.74 18.26 3.50
CA ILE A 218 -2.77 19.25 3.99
C ILE A 218 -1.37 18.63 4.03
N VAL A 219 -0.36 19.48 4.24
CA VAL A 219 1.01 19.05 4.54
C VAL A 219 1.46 19.79 5.79
N SER A 220 1.81 19.03 6.84
CA SER A 220 2.25 19.50 8.16
C SER A 220 3.67 19.02 8.50
N TYR A 221 4.45 18.60 7.51
CA TYR A 221 5.79 18.05 7.71
C TYR A 221 6.66 18.95 8.61
N PRO A 222 7.15 18.47 9.77
CA PRO A 222 7.79 19.32 10.78
C PRO A 222 9.01 20.10 10.29
N GLN A 223 9.75 19.61 9.28
CA GLN A 223 10.87 20.37 8.71
C GLN A 223 10.44 21.63 7.97
N TYR A 224 9.19 21.68 7.50
CA TYR A 224 8.60 22.86 6.88
C TYR A 224 7.88 23.73 7.91
N PHE A 225 7.46 23.14 9.04
CA PHE A 225 6.68 23.78 10.10
C PHE A 225 7.24 23.46 11.50
N PRO A 226 8.43 23.97 11.85
CA PRO A 226 9.10 23.64 13.12
C PRO A 226 8.31 24.09 14.36
N ASP A 227 7.50 25.13 14.22
CA ASP A 227 6.62 25.65 15.28
C ASP A 227 5.17 25.10 15.19
N GLY A 228 4.96 24.06 14.37
CA GLY A 228 3.65 23.52 14.03
C GLY A 228 2.90 24.29 12.95
N GLY A 229 1.75 23.75 12.54
CA GLY A 229 0.94 24.28 11.44
C GLY A 229 1.04 23.45 10.17
N HIS A 230 0.48 23.96 9.08
CA HIS A 230 0.42 23.25 7.80
C HIS A 230 0.23 24.21 6.62
N LEU A 231 0.49 23.72 5.40
CA LEU A 231 0.07 24.41 4.18
C LEU A 231 -1.45 24.51 4.10
N PRO A 232 -2.01 25.53 3.40
CA PRO A 232 -3.43 25.56 3.09
C PRO A 232 -3.88 24.23 2.48
N GLU A 233 -5.08 23.81 2.84
CA GLU A 233 -5.67 22.59 2.29
C GLU A 233 -5.81 22.70 0.76
N LYS A 234 -5.51 21.60 0.08
CA LYS A 234 -5.59 21.48 -1.37
C LYS A 234 -6.66 20.48 -1.74
N LEU A 235 -7.22 20.63 -2.93
CA LEU A 235 -8.14 19.68 -3.55
C LEU A 235 -7.47 19.06 -4.76
N MET A 236 -7.30 17.75 -4.76
CA MET A 236 -6.70 16.99 -5.85
C MET A 236 -7.75 16.13 -6.55
N GLU A 237 -7.96 16.37 -7.84
CA GLU A 237 -8.85 15.59 -8.69
C GLU A 237 -8.06 14.50 -9.42
N LEU A 238 -8.55 13.26 -9.39
CA LEU A 238 -7.96 12.18 -10.19
C LEU A 238 -8.15 12.45 -11.70
N GLN A 239 -7.11 12.17 -12.49
CA GLN A 239 -7.10 12.35 -13.95
C GLN A 239 -6.83 11.00 -14.63
N GLY A 240 -7.91 10.39 -15.14
CA GLY A 240 -7.87 9.11 -15.83
C GLY A 240 -7.49 7.93 -14.92
N THR A 241 -7.77 6.73 -15.42
CA THR A 241 -7.40 5.48 -14.74
C THR A 241 -6.88 4.47 -15.75
N THR A 242 -6.12 3.50 -15.24
CA THR A 242 -5.69 2.31 -15.97
C THR A 242 -5.85 1.08 -15.10
N ILE A 243 -6.01 -0.09 -15.73
CA ILE A 243 -6.07 -1.37 -15.03
C ILE A 243 -4.78 -2.14 -15.30
N VAL A 244 -4.03 -2.43 -14.23
CA VAL A 244 -2.77 -3.19 -14.28
C VAL A 244 -2.91 -4.39 -13.35
N ASN A 245 -2.79 -5.60 -13.90
CA ASN A 245 -2.93 -6.85 -13.15
C ASN A 245 -4.19 -6.92 -12.27
N GLY A 246 -5.32 -6.42 -12.79
CA GLY A 246 -6.61 -6.43 -12.10
C GLY A 246 -6.82 -5.31 -11.08
N ILE A 247 -5.84 -4.42 -10.89
CA ILE A 247 -5.96 -3.24 -10.01
C ILE A 247 -6.19 -1.99 -10.87
N GLU A 248 -7.21 -1.21 -10.54
CA GLU A 248 -7.44 0.10 -11.14
C GLU A 248 -6.67 1.19 -10.38
N LEU A 249 -5.86 1.95 -11.10
CA LEU A 249 -4.99 3.01 -10.58
C LEU A 249 -5.15 4.29 -11.38
N ALA A 250 -4.97 5.44 -10.72
CA ALA A 250 -4.98 6.73 -11.39
C ALA A 250 -3.78 6.90 -12.32
N THR A 251 -3.97 7.59 -13.45
CA THR A 251 -2.90 7.95 -14.39
C THR A 251 -2.40 9.37 -14.22
N GLY A 252 -2.97 10.12 -13.29
CA GLY A 252 -2.60 11.50 -13.05
C GLY A 252 -3.54 12.19 -12.07
N TYR A 253 -3.19 13.43 -11.75
CA TYR A 253 -3.95 14.27 -10.82
C TYR A 253 -3.84 15.75 -11.18
N HIS A 254 -4.90 16.51 -10.96
CA HIS A 254 -4.87 17.97 -10.96
C HIS A 254 -5.09 18.48 -9.55
N THR A 255 -4.13 19.24 -9.04
CA THR A 255 -4.23 19.83 -7.68
C THR A 255 -4.62 21.28 -7.78
N HIS A 256 -5.60 21.68 -6.98
CA HIS A 256 -6.14 23.02 -6.88
C HIS A 256 -5.97 23.56 -5.47
N TRP A 257 -5.91 24.88 -5.33
CA TRP A 257 -6.22 25.50 -4.04
C TRP A 257 -7.67 25.19 -3.66
N LEU A 258 -7.92 24.83 -2.39
CA LEU A 258 -9.27 24.67 -1.88
C LEU A 258 -9.87 26.06 -1.59
N THR A 259 -11.08 26.31 -2.07
CA THR A 259 -11.82 27.54 -1.73
C THR A 259 -12.49 27.44 -0.36
N GLU A 260 -12.94 28.56 0.21
CA GLU A 260 -13.72 28.56 1.46
C GLU A 260 -15.00 27.71 1.38
N ASP A 261 -15.64 27.67 0.20
CA ASP A 261 -16.81 26.80 -0.07
C ASP A 261 -16.44 25.32 -0.34
N GLU A 262 -15.21 24.91 -0.05
CA GLU A 262 -14.67 23.56 -0.26
C GLU A 262 -14.71 23.06 -1.72
N LYS A 263 -14.51 23.96 -2.69
CA LYS A 263 -14.46 23.67 -4.13
C LYS A 263 -13.05 23.77 -4.67
N ALA A 264 -12.86 23.24 -5.88
CA ALA A 264 -11.63 23.42 -6.65
C ALA A 264 -11.48 24.89 -7.07
N GLY A 265 -10.44 25.55 -6.59
CA GLY A 265 -10.03 26.88 -7.01
C GLY A 265 -9.03 26.83 -8.18
N GLU A 266 -8.03 27.72 -8.12
CA GLU A 266 -6.95 27.76 -9.10
C GLU A 266 -6.20 26.42 -9.18
N HIS A 267 -5.96 25.95 -10.40
CA HIS A 267 -5.14 24.77 -10.70
C HIS A 267 -3.66 25.12 -10.52
N ILE A 268 -2.96 24.40 -9.65
CA ILE A 268 -1.58 24.73 -9.22
C ILE A 268 -0.55 23.64 -9.51
N THR A 269 -0.99 22.40 -9.70
CA THR A 269 -0.08 21.28 -10.00
C THR A 269 -0.75 20.31 -10.96
N THR A 270 0.01 19.87 -11.97
CA THR A 270 -0.32 18.68 -12.76
C THR A 270 0.59 17.54 -12.36
N ILE A 271 0.01 16.36 -12.14
CA ILE A 271 0.74 15.14 -11.85
C ILE A 271 0.41 14.12 -12.93
N GLU A 272 1.43 13.51 -13.53
CA GLU A 272 1.28 12.38 -14.44
C GLU A 272 1.88 11.12 -13.80
N VAL A 273 1.17 10.00 -13.95
CA VAL A 273 1.62 8.68 -13.50
C VAL A 273 1.64 7.74 -14.70
N SER A 274 2.80 7.18 -14.97
CA SER A 274 3.05 6.31 -16.12
C SER A 274 3.93 5.11 -15.75
N ASP A 275 4.17 4.22 -16.71
CA ASP A 275 5.00 3.03 -16.53
C ASP A 275 4.62 2.18 -15.31
N ILE A 276 3.32 2.12 -15.02
CA ILE A 276 2.77 1.41 -13.87
C ILE A 276 2.87 -0.10 -14.12
N THR A 277 3.64 -0.79 -13.29
CA THR A 277 3.81 -2.24 -13.37
C THR A 277 3.98 -2.84 -11.98
N PHE A 278 3.45 -4.03 -11.78
CA PHE A 278 3.80 -4.85 -10.63
C PHE A 278 5.03 -5.71 -10.92
N ALA A 279 5.85 -5.95 -9.90
CA ALA A 279 7.15 -6.61 -10.00
C ALA A 279 7.28 -7.72 -8.92
N PRO A 280 6.52 -8.83 -9.03
CA PRO A 280 6.46 -9.88 -8.01
C PRO A 280 7.80 -10.59 -7.76
N GLU A 281 8.71 -10.56 -8.74
CA GLU A 281 10.06 -11.14 -8.65
C GLU A 281 11.09 -10.23 -7.95
N THR A 282 10.65 -9.07 -7.44
CA THR A 282 11.52 -8.15 -6.70
C THR A 282 12.01 -8.80 -5.40
N LYS A 283 13.32 -8.77 -5.19
CA LYS A 283 13.93 -9.29 -3.96
C LYS A 283 13.72 -8.33 -2.80
N SER A 284 13.51 -8.84 -1.60
CA SER A 284 13.45 -8.05 -0.36
C SER A 284 14.67 -7.12 -0.21
N ALA A 285 15.87 -7.61 -0.58
CA ALA A 285 17.12 -6.84 -0.53
C ALA A 285 17.13 -5.59 -1.44
N TYR A 286 16.21 -5.47 -2.41
CA TYR A 286 16.11 -4.29 -3.28
C TYR A 286 15.78 -3.02 -2.49
N PHE A 287 15.05 -3.16 -1.39
CA PHE A 287 14.57 -2.07 -0.54
C PHE A 287 15.52 -1.72 0.61
N GLU A 288 16.60 -2.48 0.76
CA GLU A 288 17.62 -2.19 1.75
C GLU A 288 18.55 -1.08 1.25
N MET A 289 19.15 -0.36 2.20
CA MET A 289 20.10 0.71 1.89
C MET A 289 21.33 0.12 1.17
N PRO A 290 21.68 0.61 -0.04
CA PRO A 290 22.79 0.06 -0.81
C PRO A 290 24.14 0.54 -0.28
N ASP A 291 25.20 -0.20 -0.63
CA ASP A 291 26.57 0.21 -0.31
C ASP A 291 26.91 1.60 -0.87
N GLY A 292 27.51 2.43 0.00
CA GLY A 292 27.87 3.81 -0.30
C GLY A 292 26.72 4.80 -0.21
N ALA A 293 25.53 4.40 0.24
CA ALA A 293 24.46 5.32 0.58
C ALA A 293 24.68 5.96 1.96
N GLU A 294 24.12 7.16 2.13
CA GLU A 294 24.11 7.93 3.36
C GLU A 294 22.70 7.98 3.94
N VAL A 295 22.57 7.93 5.26
CA VAL A 295 21.29 8.12 5.95
C VAL A 295 20.88 9.60 5.87
N ILE A 296 19.59 9.85 5.62
CA ILE A 296 18.98 11.18 5.70
C ILE A 296 18.32 11.32 7.07
N GLU A 297 19.02 12.00 7.97
CA GLU A 297 18.52 12.29 9.32
C GLU A 297 17.38 13.31 9.28
N MET A 298 16.40 13.12 10.16
CA MET A 298 15.41 14.15 10.46
C MET A 298 16.11 15.24 11.27
N LYS A 299 16.11 16.49 10.81
CA LYS A 299 16.75 17.57 11.57
C LYS A 299 15.90 17.85 12.81
N LYS A 300 16.53 17.91 13.97
CA LYS A 300 15.87 18.31 15.22
C LYS A 300 15.70 19.82 15.26
#